data_AF-A0A151JZ53-F1
#
_entry.id   AF-A0A151JZ53-F1
#
_cell.length_a   1.000
_cell.length_b   1.000
_cell.length_c   1.000
_cell.angle_alpha   90.00
_cell.angle_beta   90.00
_cell.angle_gamma   90.00
#
_symmetry.space_group_name_H-M   'P 1'
#
loop_
_entity.id
_entity.type
_entity.pdbx_description
1 polymer ?
#
loop_
_entity_poly.entity_id
_entity_poly.type
_entity_poly.pdbx_seq_one_letter_code
_entity_poly.pdbx_strand_id
1 'polypeptide(L)'
;MEKTEFRVLIKHCFLMGKNTVQAKQWIEKCYPDSCPSKATICRWFAEFKRGRTDTNDAERSGRPVEAVTPENVSEVIKIVMKDRKVKLREIAEMTQISYGSVFTILHEKLSMKKVHPKR
;
A
#
# COMPACT_ATOMS: atom_id res chain seq x y z
N MET A 1 7.47 11.72 -15.89
CA MET A 1 6.46 12.27 -14.95
C MET A 1 5.68 11.11 -14.37
N GLU A 2 5.68 10.99 -13.05
CA GLU A 2 4.99 9.96 -12.30
C GLU A 2 3.47 10.10 -12.42
N LYS A 3 2.74 8.99 -12.24
CA LYS A 3 1.27 8.99 -12.35
C LYS A 3 0.59 9.91 -11.34
N THR A 4 1.23 10.18 -10.21
CA THR A 4 0.75 11.09 -9.15
C THR A 4 0.86 12.56 -9.57
N GLU A 5 1.93 12.92 -10.28
CA GLU A 5 2.17 14.28 -10.77
C GLU A 5 1.10 14.73 -11.77
N PHE A 6 0.67 13.83 -12.67
CA PHE A 6 -0.45 14.12 -13.59
C PHE A 6 -1.77 14.39 -12.86
N ARG A 7 -2.00 13.82 -11.68
CA ARG A 7 -3.22 14.09 -10.90
C ARG A 7 -3.22 15.51 -10.35
N VAL A 8 -2.05 16.01 -9.95
CA VAL A 8 -1.87 17.40 -9.53
C VAL A 8 -2.15 18.34 -10.70
N LEU A 9 -1.64 18.03 -11.90
CA LEU A 9 -1.91 18.81 -13.11
C LEU A 9 -3.40 18.80 -13.51
N ILE A 10 -4.05 17.64 -13.41
CA ILE A 10 -5.50 17.51 -13.65
C ILE A 10 -6.29 18.34 -12.62
N LYS A 11 -5.89 18.30 -11.34
CA LYS A 11 -6.49 19.11 -10.28
C LYS A 11 -6.32 20.60 -10.55
N HIS A 12 -5.14 21.02 -10.97
CA HIS A 12 -4.89 22.40 -11.37
C HIS A 12 -5.81 22.83 -12.52
N CYS A 13 -5.94 22.02 -13.56
CA CYS A 13 -6.88 22.30 -14.67
C CYS A 13 -8.33 22.43 -14.19
N PHE A 14 -8.76 21.57 -13.26
CA PHE A 14 -10.09 21.62 -12.66
C PHE A 14 -10.31 22.93 -11.87
N LEU A 15 -9.35 23.33 -11.04
CA LEU A 15 -9.41 24.58 -10.27
C LEU A 15 -9.40 25.83 -11.16
N MET A 16 -8.74 25.75 -12.32
CA MET A 16 -8.75 26.80 -13.35
C MET A 16 -10.07 26.85 -14.16
N GLY A 17 -11.08 26.05 -13.80
CA GLY A 17 -12.38 26.02 -14.48
C GLY A 17 -12.36 25.40 -15.88
N LYS A 18 -11.29 24.71 -16.27
CA LYS A 18 -11.21 24.03 -17.57
C LYS A 18 -12.15 22.82 -17.60
N ASN A 19 -12.68 22.49 -18.77
CA ASN A 19 -13.35 21.21 -18.97
C ASN A 19 -12.34 20.09 -19.27
N THR A 20 -12.80 18.83 -19.29
CA THR A 20 -11.92 17.66 -19.50
C THR A 20 -11.23 17.65 -20.86
N VAL A 21 -11.84 18.24 -21.90
CA VAL A 21 -11.26 18.33 -23.25
C VAL A 21 -10.12 19.34 -23.26
N GLN A 22 -10.35 20.53 -22.71
CA GLN A 22 -9.34 21.57 -22.57
C GLN A 22 -8.17 21.12 -21.69
N ALA A 23 -8.46 20.41 -20.59
CA ALA A 23 -7.44 19.83 -19.73
C ALA A 23 -6.59 18.81 -20.50
N LYS A 24 -7.21 17.91 -21.28
CA LYS A 24 -6.47 16.95 -22.10
C LYS A 24 -5.56 17.65 -23.10
N GLN A 25 -6.09 18.60 -23.88
CA GLN A 25 -5.30 19.34 -24.87
C GLN A 25 -4.12 20.08 -24.25
N TRP A 26 -4.33 20.68 -23.07
CA TRP A 26 -3.26 21.37 -22.36
C TRP A 26 -2.17 20.41 -21.87
N ILE A 27 -2.56 19.28 -21.25
CA ILE A 27 -1.61 18.28 -20.78
C ILE A 27 -0.87 17.63 -21.96
N GLU A 28 -1.55 17.33 -23.06
CA GLU A 28 -0.97 16.74 -24.28
C GLU A 28 0.03 17.69 -24.95
N LYS A 29 -0.27 19.00 -24.96
CA LYS A 29 0.64 20.03 -25.46
C LYS A 29 1.91 20.15 -24.61
N CYS A 30 1.79 20.02 -23.29
CA CYS A 30 2.95 20.11 -22.38
C CYS A 30 3.74 18.80 -22.29
N TYR A 31 3.06 17.65 -22.39
CA TYR A 31 3.60 16.32 -22.11
C TYR A 31 3.08 15.27 -23.12
N PRO A 32 3.48 15.35 -24.40
CA PRO A 32 2.92 14.51 -25.47
C PRO A 32 3.16 13.01 -25.24
N ASP A 33 4.37 12.62 -24.83
CA ASP A 33 4.76 11.20 -24.71
C ASP A 33 4.23 10.51 -23.45
N SER A 34 3.71 11.29 -22.48
CA SER A 34 3.28 10.79 -21.17
C SER A 34 1.84 11.21 -20.84
N CYS A 35 1.09 11.71 -21.82
CA CYS A 35 -0.23 12.24 -21.60
C CYS A 35 -1.17 11.16 -21.03
N PRO A 36 -1.85 11.42 -19.90
CA PRO A 36 -2.82 10.48 -19.34
C PRO A 36 -4.01 10.32 -20.29
N SER A 37 -4.57 9.11 -20.30
CA SER A 37 -5.75 8.82 -21.12
C SER A 37 -6.94 9.75 -20.79
N LYS A 38 -7.82 9.97 -21.77
CA LYS A 38 -9.07 10.71 -21.57
C LYS A 38 -9.90 10.14 -20.41
N ALA A 39 -9.94 8.82 -20.27
CA ALA A 39 -10.65 8.14 -19.19
C ALA A 39 -10.09 8.51 -17.81
N THR A 40 -8.75 8.56 -17.68
CA THR A 40 -8.08 8.97 -16.44
C THR A 40 -8.42 10.41 -16.06
N ILE A 41 -8.39 11.33 -17.02
CA ILE A 41 -8.75 12.74 -16.82
C ILE A 41 -10.20 12.87 -16.37
N CYS A 42 -11.14 12.25 -17.09
CA CYS A 42 -12.56 12.28 -16.74
C CYS A 42 -12.84 11.72 -15.34
N ARG A 43 -12.20 10.60 -14.97
CA ARG A 43 -12.35 10.00 -13.65
C ARG A 43 -11.92 10.95 -12.53
N TRP A 44 -10.74 11.56 -12.66
CA TRP A 44 -10.25 12.51 -11.65
C TRP A 44 -11.09 13.78 -11.57
N PHE A 45 -11.55 14.30 -12.71
CA PHE A 45 -12.51 15.40 -12.73
C PHE A 45 -13.80 15.07 -11.99
N ALA A 46 -14.34 13.86 -12.15
CA ALA A 46 -15.53 13.42 -11.42
C ALA A 46 -15.27 13.33 -9.90
N GLU A 47 -14.10 12.82 -9.50
CA GLU A 47 -13.69 12.76 -8.09
C GLU A 47 -13.54 14.16 -7.46
N PHE A 48 -12.94 15.11 -8.18
CA PHE A 48 -12.84 16.49 -7.71
C PHE A 48 -14.20 17.18 -7.61
N LYS A 49 -15.13 16.92 -8.55
CA LYS A 49 -16.52 17.36 -8.45
C LYS A 49 -17.25 16.77 -7.22
N ARG A 50 -16.88 15.57 -6.79
CA ARG A 50 -17.40 14.92 -5.58
C ARG A 50 -16.75 15.46 -4.28
N GLY A 51 -15.87 16.46 -4.38
CA GLY A 51 -15.24 17.09 -3.22
C GLY A 51 -13.94 16.44 -2.76
N ARG A 52 -13.39 15.49 -3.52
CA ARG A 52 -12.06 14.92 -3.21
C ARG A 52 -10.99 16.01 -3.39
N THR A 53 -10.12 16.19 -2.40
CA THR A 53 -9.02 17.17 -2.47
C THR A 53 -7.65 16.50 -2.57
N ASP A 54 -7.51 15.25 -2.14
CA ASP A 54 -6.26 14.51 -2.22
C ASP A 54 -6.00 13.95 -3.63
N THR A 55 -4.74 14.01 -4.05
CA THR A 55 -4.23 13.46 -5.31
C THR A 55 -3.49 12.13 -5.13
N ASN A 56 -3.19 11.75 -3.89
CA ASN A 56 -2.54 10.49 -3.57
C ASN A 56 -3.50 9.31 -3.78
N ASP A 57 -2.93 8.12 -3.90
CA ASP A 57 -3.73 6.90 -3.79
C ASP A 57 -4.29 6.83 -2.37
N ALA A 58 -5.60 6.52 -2.27
CA ALA A 58 -6.14 6.11 -0.98
C ALA A 58 -5.36 4.88 -0.48
N GLU A 59 -5.30 4.72 0.84
CA GLU A 59 -4.75 3.51 1.44
C GLU A 59 -5.41 2.31 0.77
N ARG A 60 -4.59 1.48 0.12
CA ARG A 60 -5.10 0.29 -0.56
C ARG A 60 -5.57 -0.63 0.54
N SER A 61 -6.85 -0.99 0.52
CA SER A 61 -7.34 -2.15 1.26
C SER A 61 -6.64 -3.38 0.68
N GLY A 62 -5.47 -3.71 1.24
CA GLY A 62 -4.86 -5.01 1.06
C GLY A 62 -5.74 -6.07 1.71
N ARG A 63 -5.48 -7.35 1.40
CA ARG A 63 -6.10 -8.44 2.14
C ARG A 63 -5.77 -8.25 3.63
N PRO A 64 -6.76 -8.13 4.53
CA PRO A 64 -6.49 -8.11 5.95
C PRO A 64 -5.70 -9.37 6.30
N VAL A 65 -4.60 -9.23 7.03
CA VAL A 65 -3.93 -10.41 7.59
C VAL A 65 -4.76 -10.86 8.78
N GLU A 66 -5.90 -11.50 8.52
CA GLU A 66 -6.88 -11.94 9.53
C GLU A 66 -6.24 -12.75 10.66
N ALA A 67 -5.12 -13.41 10.39
CA ALA A 67 -4.40 -14.22 11.36
C ALA A 67 -3.37 -13.45 12.23
N VAL A 68 -3.17 -12.14 12.02
CA VAL A 68 -2.28 -11.31 12.88
C VAL A 68 -3.12 -10.55 13.90
N THR A 69 -3.84 -11.31 14.73
CA THR A 69 -4.57 -10.75 15.88
C THR A 69 -3.63 -10.51 17.07
N PRO A 70 -3.97 -9.62 18.02
CA PRO A 70 -3.17 -9.42 19.23
C PRO A 70 -2.92 -10.70 20.03
N GLU A 71 -3.88 -11.62 20.05
CA GLU A 71 -3.80 -12.92 20.74
C GLU A 71 -2.72 -13.79 20.10
N ASN A 72 -2.79 -13.93 18.77
CA ASN A 72 -1.84 -14.68 17.97
C ASN A 72 -0.41 -14.12 18.08
N VAL A 73 -0.28 -12.79 18.09
CA VAL A 73 1.00 -12.11 18.32
C VAL A 73 1.54 -12.45 19.71
N SER A 74 0.71 -12.39 20.74
CA SER A 74 1.09 -12.73 22.12
C SER A 74 1.57 -14.18 22.26
N GLU A 75 0.89 -15.11 21.59
CA GLU A 75 1.26 -16.52 21.61
C GLU A 75 2.60 -16.79 20.92
N VAL A 76 2.82 -16.20 19.74
CA VAL A 76 4.11 -16.27 19.03
C VAL A 76 5.23 -15.68 19.89
N ILE A 77 5.00 -14.54 20.58
CA ILE A 77 5.98 -13.95 21.51
C ILE A 77 6.35 -14.96 22.60
N LYS A 78 5.36 -15.61 23.24
CA LYS A 78 5.62 -16.60 24.31
C LYS A 78 6.50 -17.75 23.83
N ILE A 79 6.22 -18.29 22.64
CA ILE A 79 6.99 -19.39 22.06
C ILE A 79 8.44 -18.97 21.81
N VAL A 80 8.66 -17.81 21.17
CA VAL A 80 10.00 -17.32 20.84
C VAL A 80 10.81 -16.93 22.07
N MET A 81 10.16 -16.39 23.11
CA MET A 81 10.82 -16.07 24.37
C MET A 81 11.24 -17.31 25.15
N LYS A 82 10.52 -18.43 24.98
CA LYS A 82 10.87 -19.73 25.58
C LYS A 82 12.03 -20.39 24.84
N ASP A 83 12.02 -20.37 23.51
CA ASP A 83 13.12 -20.86 22.68
C ASP A 83 13.33 -19.98 21.44
N ARG A 84 14.46 -19.27 21.41
CA ARG A 84 14.81 -18.37 20.31
C ARG A 84 15.29 -19.11 19.05
N LYS A 85 15.54 -20.42 19.12
CA LYS A 85 16.01 -21.26 18.00
C LYS A 85 14.87 -21.99 17.27
N VAL A 86 13.63 -21.84 17.73
CA VAL A 86 12.44 -22.46 17.14
C VAL A 86 12.28 -22.11 15.65
N LYS A 87 11.91 -23.09 14.83
CA LYS A 87 11.68 -22.86 13.39
C LYS A 87 10.30 -22.28 13.15
N LEU A 88 10.19 -21.49 12.09
CA LEU A 88 8.94 -20.83 11.70
C LEU A 88 7.79 -21.82 11.46
N ARG A 89 8.10 -23.00 10.92
CA ARG A 89 7.13 -24.09 10.71
C ARG A 89 6.61 -24.67 12.04
N GLU A 90 7.47 -24.84 13.02
CA GLU A 90 7.09 -25.35 14.35
C GLU A 90 6.17 -24.35 15.06
N ILE A 91 6.44 -23.04 14.94
CA ILE A 91 5.56 -21.99 15.47
C ILE A 91 4.19 -22.03 14.81
N ALA A 92 4.15 -22.18 13.48
CA ALA A 92 2.90 -22.28 12.73
C ALA A 92 2.06 -23.49 13.17
N GLU A 93 2.71 -24.63 13.38
CA GLU A 93 2.06 -25.85 13.88
C GLU A 93 1.57 -25.68 15.34
N MET A 94 2.34 -25.02 16.21
CA MET A 94 1.93 -24.79 17.60
C MET A 94 0.77 -23.79 17.73
N THR A 95 0.77 -22.72 16.92
CA THR A 95 -0.23 -21.64 16.99
C THR A 95 -1.44 -21.87 16.09
N GLN A 96 -1.41 -22.91 15.23
CA GLN A 96 -2.41 -23.15 14.19
C GLN A 96 -2.62 -21.95 13.24
N ILE A 97 -1.57 -21.14 13.08
CA ILE A 97 -1.53 -19.98 12.19
C ILE A 97 -0.78 -20.35 10.91
N SER A 98 -1.14 -19.72 9.79
CA SER A 98 -0.39 -19.93 8.54
C SER A 98 1.07 -19.48 8.65
N TYR A 99 1.96 -20.25 8.02
CA TYR A 99 3.40 -19.93 7.94
C TYR A 99 3.67 -18.48 7.55
N GLY A 100 2.94 -17.95 6.57
CA GLY A 100 3.08 -16.57 6.12
C GLY A 100 2.75 -15.55 7.21
N SER A 101 1.71 -15.80 8.00
CA SER A 101 1.32 -14.87 9.07
C SER A 101 2.30 -14.91 10.24
N VAL A 102 2.83 -16.09 10.60
CA VAL A 102 3.92 -16.20 11.58
C VAL A 102 5.15 -15.42 11.11
N PHE A 103 5.50 -15.52 9.82
CA PHE A 103 6.60 -14.75 9.23
C PHE A 103 6.36 -13.23 9.36
N THR A 104 5.16 -12.76 9.02
CA THR A 104 4.74 -11.37 9.19
C THR A 104 4.82 -10.93 10.66
N ILE A 105 4.39 -11.76 11.62
CA ILE A 105 4.48 -11.44 13.05
C ILE A 105 5.94 -11.26 13.46
N LEU A 106 6.82 -12.23 13.14
CA LEU A 106 8.22 -12.17 13.54
C LEU A 106 8.96 -11.00 12.90
N HIS A 107 8.77 -10.77 11.59
CA HIS A 107 9.55 -9.78 10.84
C HIS A 107 8.96 -8.38 10.88
N GLU A 108 7.65 -8.22 10.71
CA GLU A 108 7.00 -6.91 10.60
C GLU A 108 6.54 -6.39 11.96
N LYS A 109 5.98 -7.26 12.83
CA LYS A 109 5.46 -6.83 14.14
C LYS A 109 6.54 -6.83 15.22
N LEU A 110 7.39 -7.87 15.26
CA LEU A 110 8.45 -8.01 16.27
C LEU A 110 9.82 -7.53 15.81
N SER A 111 9.98 -7.15 14.53
CA SER A 111 11.26 -6.69 13.95
C SER A 111 12.42 -7.67 14.18
N MET A 112 12.14 -8.96 14.31
CA MET A 112 13.16 -9.98 14.56
C MET A 112 13.89 -10.35 13.27
N LYS A 113 15.19 -10.63 13.42
CA LYS A 113 16.06 -11.09 12.33
C LYS A 113 16.72 -12.40 12.70
N LYS A 114 16.91 -13.28 11.71
CA LYS A 114 17.66 -14.52 11.88
C LYS A 114 19.11 -14.19 12.17
N VAL A 115 19.58 -14.56 13.36
CA VAL A 115 20.97 -14.40 13.76
C VAL A 115 21.71 -15.71 13.49
N HIS A 116 22.89 -15.60 12.88
CA HIS A 116 23.77 -16.75 12.67
C HIS A 116 24.77 -16.78 13.84
N PRO A 117 25.11 -17.96 14.39
CA PRO A 117 26.17 -18.05 15.38
C PRO A 117 27.48 -17.53 14.77
N LYS A 118 28.21 -16.70 15.52
CA LYS A 118 29.58 -16.33 15.15
C LYS A 118 30.44 -17.58 15.26
N ARG A 119 31.22 -17.86 14.21
CA ARG A 119 32.20 -18.96 14.18
C ARG A 119 33.30 -18.73 15.20
#